data_AF-A0A2D6MGS3-F1
#
_entry.id   AF-A0A2D6MGS3-F1
#
_cell.length_a   1.000
_cell.length_b   1.000
_cell.length_c   1.000
_cell.angle_alpha   90.00
_cell.angle_beta   90.00
_cell.angle_gamma   90.00
#
_symmetry.space_group_name_H-M   'P 1'
#
loop_
_entity.id
_entity.type
_entity.pdbx_description
1 polymer ?
#
loop_
_entity_poly.entity_id
_entity_poly.type
_entity_poly.pdbx_seq_one_letter_code
_entity_poly.pdbx_strand_id
1 'polypeptide(L)'
;MRNTSSWVPEILYEENSDGSSSNIPFVMVPDGEDMPSLLYIFESRDTGEFEPGLDGEDVPVSQWDLHQYADLLVLKSKLSIDDYNKVRIALGLQTLEEAVEAGRKITSNVKNNLET
;
A
#
# COMPACT_ATOMS: atom_id res chain seq x y z
N MET A 1 -5.31 -19.24 25.81
CA MET A 1 -5.48 -19.71 24.43
C MET A 1 -5.58 -18.47 23.55
N ARG A 2 -4.63 -18.24 22.64
CA ARG A 2 -4.77 -17.17 21.65
C ARG A 2 -5.75 -17.68 20.60
N ASN A 3 -6.93 -17.07 20.54
CA ASN A 3 -7.82 -17.25 19.40
C ASN A 3 -7.14 -16.53 18.24
N THR A 4 -6.38 -17.27 17.45
CA THR A 4 -5.78 -16.77 16.20
C THR A 4 -6.86 -16.86 15.16
N SER A 5 -7.53 -15.74 14.91
CA SER A 5 -8.30 -15.56 13.69
C SER A 5 -7.42 -15.93 12.50
N SER A 6 -7.95 -16.79 11.63
CA SER A 6 -7.29 -17.28 10.41
C SER A 6 -7.49 -16.33 9.24
N TRP A 7 -7.83 -15.06 9.51
CA TRP A 7 -8.11 -14.09 8.47
C TRP A 7 -6.82 -13.70 7.77
N VAL A 8 -6.86 -13.72 6.43
CA VAL A 8 -5.75 -13.31 5.57
C VAL A 8 -6.19 -12.03 4.86
N PRO A 9 -5.39 -10.95 4.90
CA PRO A 9 -5.75 -9.70 4.26
C PRO A 9 -5.77 -9.85 2.74
N GLU A 10 -6.82 -9.37 2.11
CA GLU A 10 -6.98 -9.33 0.66
C GLU A 10 -6.94 -7.88 0.18
N ILE A 11 -6.09 -7.59 -0.80
CA ILE A 11 -6.03 -6.28 -1.44
C ILE A 11 -7.07 -6.25 -2.54
N LEU A 12 -8.05 -5.36 -2.38
CA LEU A 12 -9.21 -5.20 -3.26
C LEU A 12 -9.17 -3.84 -3.93
N TYR A 13 -9.87 -3.72 -5.06
CA TYR A 13 -10.09 -2.47 -5.78
C TYR A 13 -11.59 -2.29 -5.96
N GLU A 14 -12.09 -1.06 -5.77
CA GLU A 14 -13.53 -0.79 -5.98
C GLU A 14 -13.80 -0.68 -7.48
N GLU A 15 -14.81 -1.40 -7.96
CA GLU A 15 -15.39 -1.20 -9.28
C GLU A 15 -16.71 -0.43 -9.12
N ASN A 16 -16.78 0.82 -9.58
CA ASN A 16 -18.05 1.56 -9.60
C ASN A 16 -18.93 1.03 -10.74
N SER A 17 -20.24 1.18 -10.57
CA SER A 17 -21.26 0.73 -11.53
C SER A 17 -21.20 1.41 -12.91
N ASP A 18 -20.46 2.52 -13.04
CA ASP A 18 -20.20 3.19 -14.32
C ASP A 18 -18.88 2.73 -14.98
N GLY A 19 -18.22 1.72 -14.41
CA GLY A 19 -16.93 1.20 -14.86
C GLY A 19 -15.73 2.06 -14.45
N SER A 20 -15.93 3.13 -13.66
CA SER A 20 -14.82 3.85 -13.03
C SER A 20 -14.40 3.12 -11.75
N SER A 21 -13.11 3.00 -11.46
CA SER A 21 -12.63 2.47 -10.18
C SER A 21 -12.06 3.60 -9.34
N SER A 22 -12.27 3.57 -8.02
CA SER A 22 -11.35 4.29 -7.14
C SER A 22 -10.01 3.57 -7.26
N ASN A 23 -9.00 4.21 -7.85
CA ASN A 23 -7.69 3.57 -8.12
C ASN A 23 -6.88 3.30 -6.83
N ILE A 24 -7.51 3.45 -5.67
CA ILE A 24 -6.89 3.29 -4.36
C ILE A 24 -7.29 1.90 -3.85
N PRO A 25 -6.33 0.99 -3.66
CA PRO A 25 -6.64 -0.31 -3.10
C PRO A 25 -7.06 -0.20 -1.63
N PHE A 26 -7.87 -1.16 -1.19
CA PHE A 26 -8.30 -1.26 0.20
C PHE A 26 -8.29 -2.71 0.67
N VAL A 27 -8.35 -2.90 2.00
CA VAL A 27 -8.49 -4.20 2.64
C VAL A 27 -9.77 -4.17 3.46
N MET A 28 -10.66 -5.15 3.27
CA MET A 28 -11.81 -5.34 4.15
C MET A 28 -11.37 -6.02 5.44
N VAL A 29 -11.25 -5.25 6.53
CA VAL A 29 -10.88 -5.78 7.84
C VAL A 29 -12.16 -6.23 8.57
N PRO A 30 -12.31 -7.52 8.93
CA PRO A 30 -13.48 -8.02 9.64
C PRO A 30 -13.62 -7.43 11.05
N ASP A 31 -14.83 -7.49 11.60
CA ASP A 31 -15.09 -7.11 12.98
C ASP A 31 -14.21 -7.92 13.95
N GLY A 32 -13.50 -7.22 14.82
CA GLY A 32 -12.61 -7.84 15.81
C GLY A 32 -11.19 -8.12 15.32
N GLU A 33 -10.89 -7.83 14.05
CA GLU A 33 -9.53 -7.83 13.51
C GLU A 33 -8.94 -6.42 13.45
N ASP A 34 -7.61 -6.34 13.50
CA ASP A 34 -6.84 -5.12 13.25
C ASP A 34 -6.21 -5.17 11.86
N MET A 35 -6.03 -4.00 11.23
CA MET A 35 -5.23 -3.90 10.01
C MET A 35 -3.79 -4.39 10.27
N PRO A 36 -3.23 -5.28 9.44
CA PRO A 36 -1.86 -5.77 9.63
C PRO A 36 -0.83 -4.64 9.58
N SER A 37 0.10 -4.64 10.54
CA SER A 37 1.18 -3.65 10.55
C SER A 37 2.27 -3.90 9.49
N LEU A 38 2.31 -5.10 8.91
CA LEU A 38 3.27 -5.53 7.89
C LEU A 38 2.58 -6.48 6.91
N LEU A 39 2.78 -6.26 5.62
CA LEU A 39 2.33 -7.13 4.54
C LEU A 39 3.53 -7.68 3.78
N TYR A 40 3.43 -8.95 3.37
CA TYR A 40 4.38 -9.63 2.50
C TYR A 40 3.71 -9.83 1.15
N ILE A 41 4.29 -9.30 0.08
CA ILE A 41 3.71 -9.34 -1.26
C ILE A 41 4.79 -9.78 -2.23
N PHE A 42 4.50 -10.79 -3.05
CA PHE A 42 5.39 -11.14 -4.14
C PHE A 42 5.14 -10.22 -5.34
N GLU A 43 6.21 -9.63 -5.87
CA GLU A 43 6.24 -9.09 -7.22
C GLU A 43 6.49 -10.26 -8.18
N SER A 44 5.58 -10.47 -9.12
CA SER A 44 5.78 -11.41 -10.24
C SER A 44 6.07 -10.61 -11.50
N ARG A 45 7.21 -10.86 -12.13
CA ARG A 45 7.60 -10.21 -13.38
C ARG A 45 7.87 -11.25 -14.45
N ASP A 46 7.23 -11.08 -15.60
CA ASP A 46 7.51 -11.87 -16.81
C ASP A 46 8.95 -11.61 -17.26
N THR A 47 9.72 -12.68 -17.48
CA THR A 47 11.11 -12.59 -17.94
C THR A 47 11.22 -12.48 -19.46
N GLY A 48 10.15 -12.78 -20.19
CA GLY A 48 10.14 -12.95 -21.65
C GLY A 48 10.72 -14.28 -22.12
N GLU A 49 11.10 -15.17 -21.19
CA GLU A 49 11.60 -16.50 -21.48
C GLU A 49 10.47 -17.53 -21.39
N PHE A 50 10.57 -18.58 -22.20
CA PHE A 50 9.61 -19.67 -22.24
C PHE A 50 10.33 -20.99 -22.02
N GLU A 51 9.73 -21.88 -21.25
CA GLU A 51 10.19 -23.24 -21.04
C GLU A 51 9.16 -24.25 -21.53
N PRO A 52 9.59 -25.43 -22.03
CA PRO A 52 8.65 -26.48 -22.41
C PRO A 52 7.95 -27.01 -21.16
N GLY A 53 6.63 -26.86 -21.13
CA GLY A 53 5.72 -27.41 -20.15
C GLY A 53 5.63 -28.92 -20.22
N LEU A 54 4.79 -29.50 -19.34
CA LEU A 54 4.69 -30.95 -19.19
C LEU A 54 4.16 -31.65 -20.46
N ASP A 55 3.37 -30.94 -21.27
CA ASP A 55 2.84 -31.45 -22.54
C ASP A 55 3.61 -30.89 -23.75
N GLY A 56 4.75 -30.23 -23.53
CA GLY A 56 5.63 -29.65 -24.55
C GLY A 56 5.18 -28.28 -25.09
N GLU A 57 4.19 -27.65 -24.46
CA GLU A 57 3.73 -26.30 -24.71
C GLU A 57 4.70 -25.25 -24.12
N ASP A 58 4.85 -24.10 -24.77
CA ASP A 58 5.69 -23.02 -24.24
C ASP A 58 4.99 -22.34 -23.04
N VAL A 59 5.58 -22.44 -21.85
CA VAL A 59 5.09 -21.82 -20.60
C VAL A 59 5.97 -20.63 -20.25
N PRO A 60 5.41 -19.44 -19.97
CA PRO A 60 6.19 -18.26 -19.62
C PRO A 60 6.86 -18.41 -18.26
N VAL A 61 8.13 -18.05 -18.19
CA VAL A 61 8.90 -18.02 -16.95
C VAL A 61 8.65 -16.67 -16.26
N SER A 62 8.33 -16.72 -14.97
CA SER A 62 8.17 -15.52 -14.14
C SER A 62 9.22 -15.49 -13.04
N GLN A 63 9.82 -14.33 -12.84
CA GLN A 63 10.64 -14.04 -11.67
C GLN A 63 9.73 -13.59 -10.53
N TRP A 64 9.98 -14.13 -9.33
CA TRP A 64 9.23 -13.81 -8.12
C TRP A 64 10.16 -13.17 -7.09
N ASP A 65 9.86 -11.95 -6.68
CA ASP A 65 10.61 -11.21 -5.66
C ASP A 65 9.70 -10.90 -4.47
N LEU A 66 10.14 -11.20 -3.24
CA LEU A 66 9.35 -10.95 -2.03
C LEU A 66 9.57 -9.54 -1.49
N HIS A 67 8.51 -8.74 -1.45
CA HIS A 67 8.50 -7.40 -0.87
C HIS A 67 7.77 -7.36 0.47
N GLN A 68 8.14 -6.35 1.27
CA GLN A 68 7.55 -6.08 2.57
C GLN A 68 7.05 -4.63 2.62
N TYR A 69 5.79 -4.45 3.04
CA TYR A 69 5.14 -3.14 3.16
C TYR A 69 4.68 -2.94 4.60
N ALA A 70 5.13 -1.85 5.24
CA ALA A 70 4.79 -1.54 6.63
C ALA A 70 3.76 -0.43 6.72
N ASP A 71 2.85 -0.52 7.70
CA ASP A 71 1.90 0.54 7.99
C ASP A 71 2.61 1.77 8.59
N LEU A 72 2.65 2.86 7.81
CA LEU A 72 3.25 4.11 8.24
C LEU A 72 2.53 4.77 9.42
N LEU A 73 1.25 4.46 9.68
CA LEU A 73 0.53 4.94 10.87
C LEU A 73 1.04 4.25 12.13
N VAL A 74 1.28 2.94 12.07
CA VAL A 74 1.90 2.19 13.17
C VAL A 74 3.29 2.76 13.45
N LEU A 75 4.12 2.98 12.41
CA LEU A 75 5.44 3.57 12.57
C LEU A 75 5.39 4.98 13.14
N LYS A 76 4.46 5.83 12.68
CA LYS A 76 4.25 7.18 13.20
C LYS A 76 3.90 7.19 14.69
N SER A 77 3.09 6.22 15.14
CA SER A 77 2.66 6.14 16.54
C SER A 77 3.74 5.61 17.49
N LYS A 78 4.70 4.82 16.97
CA LYS A 78 5.69 4.10 17.78
C LYS A 78 7.09 4.70 17.73
N LEU A 79 7.43 5.43 16.67
CA LEU A 79 8.74 6.06 16.52
C LEU A 79 8.75 7.48 17.07
N SER A 80 9.94 7.94 17.47
CA SER A 80 10.19 9.36 17.69
C SER A 80 9.98 10.14 16.39
N ILE A 81 9.70 11.44 16.48
CA ILE A 81 9.52 12.27 15.28
C ILE A 81 10.76 12.25 14.38
N ASP A 82 11.95 12.24 14.98
CA ASP A 82 13.22 12.22 14.26
C ASP A 82 13.41 10.89 13.53
N ASP A 83 13.13 9.76 14.18
CA ASP A 83 13.25 8.45 13.56
C ASP A 83 12.17 8.20 12.51
N TYR A 84 10.95 8.67 12.73
CA TYR A 84 9.88 8.61 11.75
C TYR A 84 10.23 9.43 10.50
N ASN A 85 10.82 10.62 10.67
CA ASN A 85 11.29 11.43 9.55
C ASN A 85 12.43 10.74 8.76
N LYS A 86 13.35 10.03 9.43
CA LYS A 86 14.36 9.22 8.73
C LYS A 86 13.73 8.16 7.83
N VAL A 87 12.71 7.44 8.33
CA VAL A 87 11.96 6.45 7.52
C VAL A 87 11.28 7.11 6.33
N ARG A 88 10.60 8.24 6.55
CA ARG A 88 9.93 9.00 5.47
C ARG A 88 10.92 9.40 4.38
N ILE A 89 12.06 9.98 4.75
CA ILE A 89 13.10 10.40 3.81
C ILE A 89 13.67 9.20 3.04
N ALA A 90 13.91 8.07 3.71
CA ALA A 90 14.39 6.85 3.07
C ALA A 90 13.40 6.31 2.01
N LEU A 91 12.10 6.57 2.19
CA LEU A 91 11.03 6.25 1.22
C LEU A 91 10.80 7.36 0.18
N GLY A 92 11.64 8.41 0.15
CA GLY A 92 11.51 9.54 -0.78
C GLY A 92 10.41 10.54 -0.41
N LEU A 93 9.88 10.49 0.82
CA LEU A 93 8.85 11.41 1.31
C LEU A 93 9.48 12.61 2.04
N GLN A 94 8.75 13.73 2.04
CA GLN A 94 9.06 14.89 2.88
C GLN A 94 8.92 14.56 4.38
N THR A 95 9.57 15.35 5.24
CA THR A 95 9.36 15.25 6.69
C THR A 95 7.89 15.50 7.04
N LEU A 96 7.47 15.09 8.24
CA LEU A 96 6.09 15.28 8.66
C LEU A 96 5.69 16.76 8.71
N GLU A 97 6.59 17.64 9.13
CA GLU A 97 6.35 19.08 9.21
C GLU A 97 6.10 19.70 7.82
N GLU A 98 7.02 19.46 6.89
CA GLU A 98 6.92 19.93 5.51
C GLU A 98 5.65 19.43 4.82
N ALA A 99 5.31 18.14 5.02
CA ALA A 99 4.11 17.55 4.45
C ALA A 99 2.82 18.20 5.01
N VAL A 100 2.79 18.50 6.31
CA VAL A 100 1.66 19.21 6.94
C VAL A 100 1.55 20.64 6.42
N GLU A 101 2.67 21.34 6.25
CA GLU A 101 2.67 22.69 5.70
C GLU A 101 2.17 22.71 4.24
N ALA A 102 2.64 21.78 3.42
CA ALA A 102 2.18 21.61 2.04
C ALA A 102 0.67 21.34 1.98
N GLY A 103 0.15 20.46 2.84
CA GLY A 103 -1.29 20.19 2.95
C GLY A 103 -2.10 21.43 3.32
N ARG A 104 -1.64 22.22 4.31
CA ARG A 104 -2.30 23.48 4.72
C ARG A 104 -2.39 24.49 3.58
N LYS A 105 -1.33 24.61 2.76
CA LYS A 105 -1.32 25.49 1.59
C LYS A 105 -2.38 25.08 0.57
N ILE A 106 -2.50 23.78 0.28
CA ILE A 106 -3.53 23.25 -0.63
C ILE A 106 -4.93 23.55 -0.10
N THR A 107 -5.22 23.23 1.17
CA THR A 107 -6.54 23.49 1.76
C THR A 107 -6.91 24.97 1.77
N SER A 108 -5.94 25.85 2.07
CA SER A 108 -6.14 27.31 2.05
C SER A 108 -6.50 27.81 0.65
N ASN A 109 -5.83 27.29 -0.39
CA ASN A 109 -6.11 27.67 -1.78
C ASN A 109 -7.51 27.21 -2.23
N VAL A 110 -7.95 26.02 -1.82
CA VAL A 110 -9.31 25.53 -2.13
C VAL A 110 -10.38 26.45 -1.49
N LYS A 111 -10.18 26.81 -0.22
CA LYS A 111 -11.13 27.69 0.49
C LYS A 111 -11.27 29.06 -0.19
N ASN A 112 -10.16 29.68 -0.58
CA ASN A 112 -10.18 30.99 -1.24
C ASN A 112 -10.87 30.97 -2.61
N ASN A 113 -10.84 29.84 -3.32
CA ASN A 113 -11.51 29.68 -4.63
C ASN A 113 -13.01 29.38 -4.52
N LEU A 114 -13.51 28.98 -3.35
CA LEU A 114 -14.95 28.75 -3.09
C LEU A 114 -15.68 29.99 -2.56
N GLU A 115 -14.93 31.01 -2.13
CA GLU A 115 -15.48 32.29 -1.65
C GLU A 115 -15.56 33.37 -2.76
N THR A 116 -15.53 32.96 -4.05
CA THR A 116 -15.77 33.82 -5.23
C THR A 116 -17.04 33.39 -5.94
#